data_AF-A0A257N3U9-F1
#
_entry.id   AF-A0A257N3U9-F1
#
_cell.length_a   1.000
_cell.length_b   1.000
_cell.length_c   1.000
_cell.angle_alpha   90.00
_cell.angle_beta   90.00
_cell.angle_gamma   90.00
#
_symmetry.space_group_name_H-M   'P 1'
#
loop_
_entity.id
_entity.type
_entity.pdbx_description
1 polymer ?
#
loop_
_entity_poly.entity_id
_entity_poly.type
_entity_poly.pdbx_seq_one_letter_code
_entity_poly.pdbx_strand_id
1 'polypeptide(L)' 'MISYTLSDIIIYPVKSLAGIHLTQWQVTKTGFQYDRKWMLIDNQGQFLSQRRLPKMALISTA' A
#
# COMPACT_ATOMS: atom_id res chain seq x y z
N MET A 1 -25.86 -16.66 14.58
CA MET A 1 -25.00 -16.47 13.39
C MET A 1 -24.12 -15.27 13.63
N ILE A 2 -22.82 -15.38 13.40
CA ILE A 2 -21.91 -14.22 13.49
C ILE A 2 -21.96 -13.49 12.15
N SER A 3 -22.16 -12.17 12.18
CA SER A 3 -22.08 -11.30 11.02
C SER A 3 -20.77 -10.51 11.08
N TYR A 4 -20.09 -10.40 9.95
CA TYR A 4 -18.90 -9.57 9.80
C TYR A 4 -19.24 -8.35 8.94
N THR A 5 -18.77 -7.19 9.37
CA THR A 5 -18.86 -5.95 8.60
C THR A 5 -17.44 -5.51 8.26
N LEU A 6 -17.22 -5.06 7.03
CA LEU A 6 -15.95 -4.49 6.59
C LEU A 6 -15.75 -3.15 7.29
N SER A 7 -14.64 -2.97 8.00
CA SER A 7 -14.32 -1.70 8.67
C SER A 7 -13.71 -0.69 7.71
N ASP A 8 -12.68 -1.10 6.96
CA ASP A 8 -11.89 -0.21 6.11
C ASP A 8 -11.35 -0.91 4.87
N ILE A 9 -11.12 -0.14 3.82
CA ILE A 9 -10.34 -0.53 2.65
C ILE A 9 -9.14 0.41 2.58
N ILE A 10 -7.93 -0.17 2.55
CA ILE A 10 -6.68 0.59 2.45
C ILE A 10 -5.79 -0.03 1.38
N ILE A 11 -5.33 0.77 0.43
CA ILE A 11 -4.34 0.36 -0.58
C ILE A 11 -3.02 1.08 -0.35
N TYR A 12 -1.94 0.45 -0.80
CA TYR A 12 -0.58 0.97 -0.70
C TYR A 12 0.08 0.80 -2.07
N PRO A 13 -0.15 1.75 -2.99
CA PRO A 13 0.31 1.60 -4.37
C PRO A 13 1.82 1.39 -4.46
N VAL A 14 2.58 2.16 -3.68
CA VAL A 14 4.03 2.04 -3.55
C VAL A 14 4.37 1.28 -2.26
N LYS A 15 5.20 0.25 -2.36
CA LYS A 15 5.71 -0.52 -1.22
C LYS A 15 6.32 0.41 -0.17
N SER A 16 5.94 0.21 1.10
CA SER A 16 6.49 0.89 2.29
C SER A 16 6.05 2.35 2.50
N LEU A 17 5.18 2.91 1.66
CA LEU A 17 4.66 4.27 1.83
C LEU A 17 3.35 4.29 2.64
N ALA A 18 2.79 5.48 2.86
CA ALA A 18 1.50 5.64 3.53
C ALA A 18 0.37 4.94 2.75
N GLY A 19 -0.60 4.38 3.49
CA GLY A 19 -1.80 3.79 2.91
C GLY A 19 -2.83 4.85 2.55
N ILE A 20 -3.67 4.55 1.55
CA ILE A 20 -4.78 5.39 1.10
C ILE A 20 -6.08 4.74 1.52
N HIS A 21 -6.88 5.43 2.34
CA HIS A 21 -8.20 4.96 2.78
C HIS A 21 -9.24 5.16 1.68
N LEU A 22 -10.12 4.17 1.52
CA LEU A 22 -11.10 4.11 0.44
C LEU A 22 -12.45 3.64 0.95
N THR A 23 -13.53 4.08 0.29
CA THR A 23 -14.90 3.61 0.56
C THR A 23 -15.29 2.40 -0.29
N GLN A 24 -14.67 2.26 -1.47
CA GLN A 24 -14.83 1.13 -2.38
C GLN A 24 -13.57 1.01 -3.24
N TRP A 25 -13.31 -0.19 -3.77
CA TRP A 25 -12.20 -0.38 -4.70
C TRP A 25 -12.36 -1.62 -5.60
N GLN A 26 -11.68 -1.60 -6.74
CA GLN A 26 -11.71 -2.72 -7.68
C GLN A 26 -10.83 -3.88 -7.22
N VAL A 27 -11.41 -5.08 -7.16
CA VAL A 27 -10.70 -6.35 -6.93
C VAL A 27 -10.26 -6.94 -8.26
N THR A 28 -9.01 -7.34 -8.35
CA THR A 28 -8.43 -8.05 -9.49
C THR A 28 -8.02 -9.47 -9.08
N LYS A 29 -7.64 -10.31 -10.06
CA LYS A 29 -7.09 -11.66 -9.79
C LYS A 29 -5.86 -11.65 -8.88
N THR A 30 -5.17 -10.52 -8.74
CA THR A 30 -3.92 -10.38 -7.96
C THR A 30 -4.09 -9.51 -6.71
N GLY A 31 -5.32 -9.19 -6.31
CA GLY A 31 -5.63 -8.27 -5.20
C GLY A 31 -6.24 -6.96 -5.68
N PHE A 32 -6.26 -5.95 -4.81
CA PHE A 32 -6.80 -4.63 -5.14
C PHE A 32 -6.04 -3.98 -6.31
N GLN A 33 -6.77 -3.30 -7.19
CA GLN A 33 -6.16 -2.59 -8.32
C GLN A 33 -5.09 -1.62 -7.80
N TYR A 34 -3.92 -1.59 -8.46
CA TYR A 34 -2.76 -0.77 -8.08
C TYR A 34 -2.07 -1.09 -6.76
N ASP A 35 -2.60 -1.99 -5.94
CA ASP A 35 -2.01 -2.31 -4.65
C ASP A 35 -0.64 -3.01 -4.81
N ARG A 36 0.38 -2.44 -4.15
CA ARG A 36 1.79 -2.90 -4.18
C ARG A 36 2.34 -3.09 -5.59
N LYS A 37 1.97 -2.25 -6.56
CA LYS A 37 2.48 -2.32 -7.94
C LYS A 37 3.80 -1.59 -8.15
N TRP A 38 4.22 -0.73 -7.22
CA TRP A 38 5.49 0.00 -7.32
C TRP A 38 6.38 -0.20 -6.09
N MET A 39 7.67 0.06 -6.29
CA MET A 39 8.69 0.01 -5.25
C MET A 39 9.78 1.02 -5.59
N LEU A 40 10.22 1.78 -4.59
CA LEU A 40 11.35 2.69 -4.74
C LEU A 40 12.67 1.91 -4.64
N ILE A 41 13.63 2.34 -5.45
CA ILE A 41 15.02 1.85 -5.43
C ILE A 41 15.97 3.03 -5.23
N ASP A 42 17.15 2.75 -4.68
CA ASP A 42 18.26 3.71 -4.71
C ASP A 42 19.03 3.66 -6.04
N ASN A 43 20.09 4.46 -6.14
CA ASN A 43 20.95 4.53 -7.32
C ASN A 43 21.82 3.27 -7.52
N GLN A 44 21.88 2.35 -6.56
CA GLN A 44 22.49 1.02 -6.72
C GLN A 44 21.44 -0.05 -7.11
N GLY A 45 20.19 0.35 -7.36
CA GLY A 45 19.11 -0.56 -7.70
C GLY A 45 18.61 -1.40 -6.51
N GLN A 46 18.98 -1.05 -5.28
CA GLN A 46 18.50 -1.75 -4.09
C GLN A 46 17.15 -1.21 -3.67
N PHE A 47 16.25 -2.11 -3.27
CA PHE A 47 14.93 -1.68 -2.81
C PHE A 47 15.01 -0.93 -1.48
N LEU A 48 14.18 0.10 -1.39
CA LEU A 48 13.94 0.81 -0.14
C LEU A 48 12.83 0.11 0.66
N SER A 49 12.94 0.13 1.98
CA SER A 49 11.93 -0.47 2.86
C SER A 49 11.71 0.34 4.12
N GLN A 50 10.50 0.34 4.65
CA GLN A 50 10.15 1.02 5.90
C GLN A 50 10.97 0.52 7.10
N ARG A 51 11.37 -0.78 7.10
CA ARG A 51 12.24 -1.33 8.16
C ARG A 51 13.61 -0.64 8.20
N ARG A 52 14.15 -0.25 7.04
CA ARG A 52 15.42 0.49 6.94
C ARG A 52 15.20 2.00 7.08
N LEU A 53 14.10 2.51 6.51
CA LEU A 53 13.76 3.93 6.44
C LEU A 53 12.35 4.16 6.98
N PRO A 54 12.15 4.20 8.32
CA PRO A 54 10.80 4.29 8.91
C PRO A 54 10.00 5.51 8.44
N LYS A 55 10.69 6.61 8.09
CA LYS A 55 10.08 7.83 7.55
C LYS A 55 9.36 7.64 6.21
N MET A 56 9.60 6.54 5.49
CA MET A 56 8.85 6.22 4.27
C MET A 56 7.33 6.16 4.52
N ALA A 57 6.90 5.76 5.72
CA ALA A 57 5.50 5.72 6.11
C ALA A 57 4.79 7.09 6.12
N LEU A 58 5.56 8.20 6.09
CA LEU A 58 5.02 9.57 6.08
C LEU A 58 4.80 10.12 4.66
N ILE A 59 5.23 9.40 3.63
CA ILE A 59 5.09 9.85 2.25
C ILE A 59 3.69 9.45 1.75
N SER A 60 2.84 10.43 1.50
CA SER A 60 1.54 10.24 0.83
C SER A 60 1.65 10.45 -0.67
N THR A 61 0.84 9.71 -1.42
CA THR A 61 0.71 9.84 -2.89
C THR A 61 -0.67 10.31 -3.34
N ALA A 62 -1.57 10.57 -2.39
CA ALA A 62 -2.91 11.09 -2.57
C ALA A 62 -3.31 11.94 -1.37
#